data_AF-A0A1V4ZNB0-F1
#
_entry.id   AF-A0A1V4ZNB0-F1
#
_cell.length_a   1.000
_cell.length_b   1.000
_cell.length_c   1.000
_cell.angle_alpha   90.00
_cell.angle_beta   90.00
_cell.angle_gamma   90.00
#
_symmetry.space_group_name_H-M   'P 1'
#
loop_
_entity.id
_entity.type
_entity.pdbx_description
1 polymer ?
#
loop_
_entity_poly.entity_id
_entity_poly.type
_entity_poly.pdbx_seq_one_letter_code
_entity_poly.pdbx_strand_id
1 'polypeptide(L)'
;MTEAKTKVTLIGTVLAKPGIEFIYEGETAACDTCKVKKACNNLVKGRKYRIVSVRSTHHDCSVHLNGATAVEVTDAPITMLISPEMAIVNSKIKAELSCNKSDCKSFPLCRPDGVVDGEKYVVTDIIGNASDICEKGRSLKLVEIRPA
;
A
#
# COMPACT_ATOMS: atom_id res chain seq x y z
N MET A 1 -11.16 4.22 18.46
CA MET A 1 -10.23 4.97 17.57
C MET A 1 -9.07 4.04 17.31
N THR A 2 -9.03 3.39 16.14
CA THR A 2 -8.00 2.39 15.85
C THR A 2 -6.68 3.13 15.68
N GLU A 3 -5.79 3.04 16.67
CA GLU A 3 -4.45 3.60 16.61
C GLU A 3 -3.77 3.07 15.35
N ALA A 4 -3.54 3.97 14.39
CA ALA A 4 -2.83 3.64 13.17
C ALA A 4 -1.40 3.27 13.59
N LYS A 5 -1.07 1.98 13.54
CA LYS A 5 0.24 1.48 14.00
C LYS A 5 1.33 2.15 13.17
N THR A 6 2.16 2.94 13.82
CA THR A 6 3.30 3.58 13.17
C THR A 6 4.50 2.63 13.17
N LYS A 7 5.25 2.63 12.08
CA LYS A 7 6.51 1.90 11.92
C LYS A 7 7.60 2.87 11.51
N VAL A 8 8.79 2.67 12.04
CA VAL A 8 9.97 3.44 11.62
C VAL A 8 10.65 2.69 10.47
N THR A 9 10.92 3.38 9.38
CA THR A 9 11.65 2.83 8.23
C THR A 9 12.57 3.90 7.63
N LEU A 10 13.32 3.56 6.58
CA LEU A 10 14.11 4.52 5.81
C LEU A 10 13.52 4.66 4.41
N ILE A 11 13.48 5.90 3.92
CA ILE A 11 13.08 6.21 2.54
C ILE A 11 14.09 7.19 1.93
N GLY A 12 14.21 7.21 0.60
CA GLY A 12 15.04 8.20 -0.08
C GLY A 12 14.71 9.62 0.36
N THR A 13 15.74 10.42 0.64
CA THR A 13 15.61 11.75 1.27
C THR A 13 14.71 12.69 0.47
N VAL A 14 14.67 12.56 -0.86
CA VAL A 14 13.78 13.33 -1.74
C VAL A 14 12.29 13.08 -1.46
N LEU A 15 11.94 11.86 -1.04
CA LEU A 15 10.56 11.43 -0.74
C LEU A 15 10.21 11.57 0.75
N ALA A 16 11.18 11.85 1.62
CA ALA A 16 11.00 11.96 3.07
C ALA A 16 10.24 13.24 3.45
N LYS A 17 8.95 13.28 3.15
CA LYS A 17 8.04 14.39 3.46
C LYS A 17 6.73 13.85 4.06
N PRO A 18 6.22 14.45 5.15
CA PRO A 18 4.93 14.04 5.72
C PRO A 18 3.80 14.15 4.68
N GLY A 19 2.87 13.19 4.71
CA GLY A 19 1.73 13.12 3.80
C GLY A 19 2.01 12.40 2.48
N ILE A 20 3.27 12.15 2.12
CA ILE A 20 3.61 11.36 0.92
C ILE A 20 3.22 9.91 1.13
N GLU A 21 2.60 9.33 0.10
CA GLU A 21 2.28 7.91 0.02
C GLU A 21 3.21 7.22 -0.96
N PHE A 22 3.61 6.00 -0.63
CA PHE A 22 4.48 5.20 -1.47
C PHE A 22 4.15 3.72 -1.34
N ILE A 23 4.59 2.94 -2.32
CA ILE A 23 4.51 1.48 -2.30
C ILE A 23 5.91 0.95 -2.08
N TYR A 24 6.05 0.04 -1.12
CA TYR A 24 7.35 -0.53 -0.82
C TYR A 24 7.66 -1.68 -1.79
N GLU A 25 8.69 -1.53 -2.62
CA GLU A 25 9.04 -2.48 -3.68
C GLU A 25 10.05 -3.58 -3.26
N GLY A 26 10.58 -3.51 -2.03
CA GLY A 26 11.58 -4.44 -1.53
C GLY A 26 13.02 -3.90 -1.61
N GLU A 27 13.97 -4.80 -1.39
CA GLU A 27 15.41 -4.51 -1.46
C GLU A 27 15.97 -4.65 -2.89
N THR A 28 17.16 -4.07 -3.10
CA THR A 28 17.91 -4.18 -4.36
C THR A 28 19.26 -4.86 -4.11
N ALA A 29 19.95 -5.32 -5.16
CA ALA A 29 21.28 -5.94 -5.04
C ALA A 29 22.32 -5.01 -4.38
N ALA A 30 22.17 -3.70 -4.49
CA ALA A 30 23.06 -2.73 -3.84
C ALA A 30 22.87 -2.70 -2.30
N CYS A 31 21.80 -3.28 -1.78
CA CYS A 31 21.52 -3.32 -0.34
C CYS A 31 22.24 -4.45 0.40
N ASP A 32 22.84 -5.44 -0.28
CA ASP A 32 23.40 -6.64 0.36
C ASP A 32 24.54 -6.36 1.34
N THR A 33 25.35 -5.33 1.08
CA THR A 33 26.44 -4.91 1.97
C THR A 33 26.03 -3.80 2.95
N CYS A 34 24.76 -3.39 2.95
CA CYS A 34 24.30 -2.25 3.72
C CYS A 34 24.06 -2.60 5.20
N LYS A 35 24.71 -1.85 6.11
CA LYS A 35 24.60 -2.03 7.57
C LYS A 35 23.18 -1.79 8.11
N VAL A 36 22.40 -0.94 7.44
CA VAL A 36 21.01 -0.61 7.82
C VAL A 36 19.96 -1.33 6.99
N LYS A 37 20.35 -2.37 6.22
CA LYS A 37 19.45 -3.17 5.35
C LYS A 37 18.18 -3.60 6.08
N LYS A 38 18.30 -4.11 7.31
CA LYS A 38 17.15 -4.58 8.11
C LYS A 38 16.17 -3.47 8.47
N ALA A 39 16.67 -2.26 8.77
CA ALA A 39 15.81 -1.13 9.12
C ALA A 39 15.15 -0.51 7.86
N CYS A 40 15.85 -0.53 6.73
CA CYS A 40 15.35 -0.03 5.46
C CYS A 40 14.29 -0.98 4.84
N ASN A 41 14.44 -2.29 5.08
CA ASN A 41 13.63 -3.33 4.45
C ASN A 41 12.75 -4.09 5.46
N ASN A 42 12.09 -3.34 6.35
CA ASN A 42 11.20 -3.89 7.39
C ASN A 42 9.70 -3.75 7.05
N LEU A 43 9.38 -3.34 5.83
CA LEU A 43 8.02 -3.18 5.32
C LEU A 43 7.59 -4.38 4.47
N VAL A 44 6.29 -4.50 4.23
CA VAL A 44 5.74 -5.58 3.40
C VAL A 44 5.79 -5.14 1.94
N LYS A 45 6.45 -5.94 1.10
CA LYS A 45 6.57 -5.67 -0.34
C LYS A 45 5.20 -5.59 -1.00
N GLY A 46 5.01 -4.62 -1.89
CA GLY A 46 3.77 -4.37 -2.61
C GLY A 46 2.68 -3.71 -1.76
N ARG A 47 2.97 -3.29 -0.52
CA ARG A 47 2.01 -2.61 0.35
C ARG A 47 2.17 -1.09 0.30
N LYS A 48 1.04 -0.38 0.34
CA LYS A 48 0.99 1.08 0.38
C LYS A 48 1.17 1.62 1.80
N TYR A 49 2.05 2.59 1.96
CA TYR A 49 2.33 3.28 3.21
C TYR A 49 2.22 4.80 3.03
N ARG A 50 1.92 5.51 4.11
CA ARG A 50 1.92 6.97 4.19
C ARG A 50 2.92 7.44 5.23
N ILE A 51 3.71 8.45 4.90
CA ILE A 51 4.65 9.09 5.83
C ILE A 51 3.87 10.00 6.78
N VAL A 52 4.04 9.76 8.08
CA VAL A 52 3.39 10.52 9.16
C VAL A 52 4.35 11.58 9.71
N SER A 53 5.61 11.22 9.86
CA SER A 53 6.65 12.12 10.37
C SER A 53 8.02 11.79 9.76
N VAL A 54 8.91 12.78 9.74
CA VAL A 54 10.28 12.63 9.24
C VAL A 54 11.22 12.85 10.41
N ARG A 55 12.19 11.94 10.60
CA ARG A 55 13.19 12.02 11.66
C ARG A 55 14.44 12.74 11.15
N SER A 56 15.27 13.20 12.09
CA SER A 56 16.56 13.82 11.80
C SER A 56 17.65 12.84 11.38
N THR A 57 17.43 11.53 11.54
CA THR A 57 18.41 10.50 11.20
C THR A 57 18.54 10.37 9.69
N HIS A 58 19.76 10.62 9.19
CA HIS A 58 20.13 10.51 7.79
C HIS A 58 21.19 9.43 7.60
N HIS A 59 21.13 8.73 6.46
CA HIS A 59 22.05 7.67 6.09
C HIS A 59 22.45 7.80 4.62
N ASP A 60 23.76 7.77 4.35
CA ASP A 60 24.26 7.66 2.99
C ASP A 60 23.78 6.36 2.33
N CYS A 61 23.22 6.48 1.15
CA CYS A 61 22.69 5.38 0.37
C CYS A 61 22.99 5.60 -1.11
N SER A 62 23.60 4.62 -1.77
CA SER A 62 23.91 4.66 -3.20
C SER A 62 22.69 4.42 -4.10
N VAL A 63 21.59 3.91 -3.55
CA VAL A 63 20.34 3.63 -4.28
C VAL A 63 19.45 4.87 -4.38
N HIS A 64 19.43 5.68 -3.33
CA HIS A 64 18.56 6.85 -3.26
C HIS A 64 19.32 8.14 -3.54
N LEU A 65 18.73 9.02 -4.35
CA LEU A 65 19.25 10.36 -4.57
C LEU A 65 19.31 11.12 -3.24
N ASN A 66 20.49 11.66 -2.92
CA ASN A 66 20.79 12.35 -1.66
C ASN A 66 20.65 11.48 -0.41
N GLY A 67 20.78 10.15 -0.52
CA GLY A 67 20.74 9.24 0.63
C GLY A 67 19.33 8.87 1.10
N ALA A 68 19.25 8.28 2.28
CA ALA A 68 18.02 7.81 2.91
C ALA A 68 17.79 8.50 4.25
N THR A 69 16.55 8.87 4.55
CA THR A 69 16.14 9.51 5.79
C THR A 69 15.17 8.60 6.53
N ALA A 70 15.33 8.52 7.85
CA ALA A 70 14.41 7.77 8.69
C ALA A 70 13.06 8.49 8.78
N VAL A 71 11.98 7.75 8.61
CA VAL A 71 10.60 8.25 8.62
C VAL A 71 9.71 7.33 9.44
N GLU A 72 8.65 7.90 9.99
CA GLU A 72 7.56 7.13 10.58
C GLU A 72 6.45 7.00 9.55
N VAL A 73 6.01 5.78 9.31
CA VAL A 73 5.00 5.45 8.31
C VAL A 73 3.85 4.70 8.95
N THR A 74 2.68 4.82 8.35
CA THR A 74 1.51 4.02 8.68
C THR A 74 0.91 3.42 7.42
N ASP A 75 0.11 2.36 7.55
CA ASP A 75 -0.57 1.77 6.40
C ASP A 75 -1.53 2.80 5.78
N ALA A 76 -1.42 3.00 4.47
CA ALA A 76 -2.28 3.93 3.76
C ALA A 76 -3.60 3.24 3.37
N PRO A 77 -4.74 3.96 3.39
CA PRO A 77 -5.97 3.44 2.81
C PRO A 77 -5.79 3.19 1.30
N ILE A 78 -6.41 2.12 0.82
CA ILE A 78 -6.40 1.75 -0.60
C ILE A 78 -7.83 1.58 -1.06
N THR A 79 -8.14 2.13 -2.22
CA THR A 79 -9.46 1.98 -2.84
C THR A 79 -9.45 0.75 -3.74
N MET A 80 -10.43 -0.14 -3.55
CA MET A 80 -10.54 -1.38 -4.32
C MET A 80 -12.00 -1.67 -4.70
N LEU A 81 -12.21 -2.31 -5.85
CA LEU A 81 -13.48 -2.91 -6.23
C LEU A 81 -13.57 -4.35 -5.71
N ILE A 82 -14.61 -4.64 -4.95
CA ILE A 82 -14.89 -5.98 -4.41
C ILE A 82 -16.34 -6.38 -4.67
N SER A 83 -16.63 -7.68 -4.54
CA SER A 83 -18.00 -8.19 -4.59
C SER A 83 -18.85 -7.61 -3.46
N PRO A 84 -20.14 -7.32 -3.70
CA PRO A 84 -21.03 -6.72 -2.71
C PRO A 84 -21.19 -7.59 -1.45
N GLU A 85 -21.05 -8.91 -1.57
CA GLU A 85 -21.08 -9.87 -0.45
C GLU A 85 -19.92 -9.66 0.53
N MET A 86 -18.78 -9.14 0.05
CA MET A 86 -17.59 -8.85 0.83
C MET A 86 -17.55 -7.38 1.30
N ALA A 87 -18.41 -6.52 0.76
CA ALA A 87 -18.47 -5.09 1.08
C ALA A 87 -19.23 -4.84 2.39
N ILE A 88 -18.62 -5.28 3.49
CA ILE A 88 -19.14 -5.10 4.85
C ILE A 88 -18.09 -4.33 5.65
N VAL A 89 -18.46 -3.16 6.18
CA VAL A 89 -17.55 -2.33 7.00
C VAL A 89 -17.08 -3.10 8.24
N ASN A 90 -15.79 -2.97 8.56
CA ASN A 90 -15.08 -3.71 9.61
C ASN A 90 -14.97 -5.24 9.39
N SER A 91 -15.36 -5.75 8.22
CA SER A 91 -15.12 -7.15 7.87
C SER A 91 -13.71 -7.38 7.34
N LYS A 92 -13.17 -8.57 7.60
CA LYS A 92 -11.89 -9.02 7.03
C LYS A 92 -12.15 -9.71 5.70
N ILE A 93 -11.54 -9.20 4.65
CA ILE A 93 -11.55 -9.77 3.31
C ILE A 93 -10.15 -10.28 2.95
N LYS A 94 -10.09 -11.29 2.09
CA LYS A 94 -8.84 -11.68 1.44
C LYS A 94 -8.78 -10.95 0.11
N ALA A 95 -7.70 -10.22 -0.15
CA ALA A 95 -7.51 -9.56 -1.43
C ALA A 95 -7.28 -10.62 -2.51
N GLU A 96 -8.16 -10.67 -3.51
CA GLU A 96 -8.06 -11.58 -4.64
C GLU A 96 -8.01 -10.79 -5.94
N LEU A 97 -6.81 -10.64 -6.48
CA LEU A 97 -6.54 -9.92 -7.71
C LEU A 97 -6.84 -10.82 -8.93
N SER A 98 -8.05 -11.36 -9.04
CA SER A 98 -8.41 -12.40 -10.03
C SER A 98 -8.68 -11.87 -11.46
N CYS A 99 -8.78 -10.55 -11.65
CA CYS A 99 -9.05 -9.98 -12.97
C CYS A 99 -7.79 -9.98 -13.85
N ASN A 100 -7.91 -10.51 -15.07
CA ASN A 100 -6.85 -10.62 -16.07
C ASN A 100 -7.08 -9.73 -17.31
N LYS A 101 -8.03 -8.78 -17.24
CA LYS A 101 -8.39 -7.89 -18.35
C LYS A 101 -7.72 -6.53 -18.16
N SER A 102 -6.46 -6.41 -18.56
CA SER A 102 -5.67 -5.17 -18.44
C SER A 102 -6.31 -3.98 -19.18
N ASP A 103 -7.03 -4.22 -20.27
CA ASP A 103 -7.69 -3.18 -21.07
C ASP A 103 -9.02 -2.69 -20.47
N CYS A 104 -9.47 -3.27 -19.36
CA CYS A 104 -10.71 -2.88 -18.70
C CYS A 104 -10.54 -1.56 -17.94
N LYS A 105 -11.46 -0.62 -18.09
CA LYS A 105 -11.44 0.68 -17.40
C LYS A 105 -11.40 0.55 -15.86
N SER A 106 -12.06 -0.48 -15.33
CA SER A 106 -12.08 -0.77 -13.89
C SER A 106 -10.86 -1.55 -13.41
N PHE A 107 -9.94 -1.96 -14.31
CA PHE A 107 -8.77 -2.76 -13.95
C PHE A 107 -7.90 -2.14 -12.85
N PRO A 108 -7.61 -0.82 -12.85
CA PRO A 108 -6.81 -0.20 -11.78
C PRO A 108 -7.49 -0.24 -10.41
N LEU A 109 -8.82 -0.42 -10.34
CA LEU A 109 -9.55 -0.53 -9.08
C LEU A 109 -9.79 -1.99 -8.69
N CYS A 110 -9.85 -2.92 -9.65
CA CYS A 110 -9.85 -4.36 -9.39
C CYS A 110 -8.47 -4.88 -8.97
N ARG A 111 -7.41 -4.24 -9.46
CA ARG A 111 -6.00 -4.49 -9.14
C ARG A 111 -5.30 -3.18 -8.75
N PRO A 112 -5.66 -2.59 -7.61
CA PRO A 112 -5.07 -1.35 -7.17
C PRO A 112 -3.63 -1.57 -6.70
N ASP A 113 -2.78 -0.61 -7.03
CA ASP A 113 -1.41 -0.60 -6.56
C ASP A 113 -1.37 -0.51 -5.03
N GLY A 114 -0.46 -1.27 -4.41
CA GLY A 114 -0.34 -1.31 -2.95
C GLY A 114 -1.16 -2.40 -2.26
N VAL A 115 -1.91 -3.21 -3.01
CA VAL A 115 -2.59 -4.42 -2.50
C VAL A 115 -1.76 -5.66 -2.81
N VAL A 116 -1.50 -6.44 -1.76
CA VAL A 116 -0.78 -7.71 -1.85
C VAL A 116 -1.79 -8.83 -2.06
N ASP A 117 -1.66 -9.57 -3.16
CA ASP A 117 -2.55 -10.69 -3.47
C ASP A 117 -2.48 -11.78 -2.40
N GLY A 118 -3.63 -12.24 -1.94
CA GLY A 118 -3.77 -13.27 -0.93
C GLY A 118 -3.66 -12.81 0.53
N GLU A 119 -3.28 -11.55 0.79
CA GLU A 119 -3.24 -10.95 2.12
C GLU A 119 -4.64 -10.57 2.63
N LYS A 120 -4.76 -10.40 3.95
CA LYS A 120 -6.02 -9.99 4.61
C LYS A 120 -6.07 -8.48 4.78
N TYR A 121 -7.21 -7.92 4.44
CA TYR A 121 -7.53 -6.50 4.58
C TYR A 121 -8.84 -6.34 5.34
N VAL A 122 -9.00 -5.23 6.04
CA VAL A 122 -10.25 -4.80 6.66
C VAL A 122 -10.88 -3.74 5.79
N VAL A 123 -12.17 -3.88 5.50
CA VAL A 123 -12.95 -2.84 4.82
C VAL A 123 -13.22 -1.72 5.81
N THR A 124 -12.66 -0.54 5.55
CA THR A 124 -12.83 0.64 6.41
C THR A 124 -14.05 1.46 6.04
N ASP A 125 -14.38 1.53 4.76
CA ASP A 125 -15.53 2.29 4.27
C ASP A 125 -16.08 1.76 2.95
N ILE A 126 -17.36 2.03 2.68
CA ILE A 126 -18.01 1.70 1.40
C ILE A 126 -18.32 3.02 0.69
N ILE A 127 -17.50 3.35 -0.30
CA ILE A 127 -17.58 4.61 -1.05
C ILE A 127 -18.81 4.59 -1.98
N GLY A 128 -19.11 3.44 -2.59
CA GLY A 128 -20.27 3.31 -3.47
C GLY A 128 -20.23 2.12 -4.41
N ASN A 129 -20.80 2.30 -5.60
CA ASN A 129 -20.79 1.30 -6.67
C ASN A 129 -19.61 1.51 -7.62
N ALA A 130 -19.27 0.48 -8.38
CA ALA A 130 -18.32 0.64 -9.49
C ALA A 130 -18.80 1.72 -10.48
N SER A 131 -17.86 2.54 -10.94
CA SER A 131 -18.12 3.60 -11.94
C SER A 131 -18.58 3.02 -13.29
N ASP A 132 -18.06 1.83 -13.63
CA ASP A 132 -18.31 1.15 -14.89
C ASP A 132 -18.81 -0.27 -14.64
N ILE A 133 -19.59 -0.77 -15.59
CA ILE A 133 -20.06 -2.15 -15.60
C ILE A 133 -18.84 -3.03 -15.91
N CYS A 134 -18.60 -4.02 -15.05
CA CYS A 134 -17.57 -5.02 -15.32
C CYS A 134 -17.93 -5.82 -16.58
N GLU A 135 -17.01 -5.91 -17.55
CA GLU A 135 -17.20 -6.70 -18.78
C GLU A 135 -17.44 -8.20 -18.51
N LYS A 136 -17.08 -8.68 -17.31
CA LYS A 136 -17.39 -10.05 -16.84
C LYS A 136 -18.78 -10.18 -16.20
N GLY A 137 -19.62 -9.13 -16.25
CA GLY A 137 -20.96 -9.10 -15.67
C GLY A 137 -20.98 -9.11 -14.13
N ARG A 138 -19.86 -8.84 -13.47
CA ARG A 138 -19.78 -8.83 -12.00
C ARG A 138 -20.32 -7.52 -11.43
N SER A 139 -21.20 -7.61 -10.45
CA SER A 139 -21.56 -6.46 -9.61
C SER A 139 -20.42 -6.18 -8.64
N LEU A 140 -19.87 -4.97 -8.66
CA LEU A 140 -18.72 -4.57 -7.84
C LEU A 140 -19.07 -3.30 -7.06
N LYS A 141 -18.59 -3.25 -5.81
CA LYS A 141 -18.66 -2.07 -4.95
C LYS A 141 -17.27 -1.49 -4.75
N LEU A 142 -17.22 -0.17 -4.73
CA LEU A 142 -16.02 0.60 -4.43
C LEU A 142 -15.90 0.76 -2.92
N VAL A 143 -14.81 0.26 -2.36
CA VAL A 143 -14.55 0.28 -0.93
C VAL A 143 -13.17 0.86 -0.63
N GLU A 144 -13.01 1.39 0.57
CA GLU A 144 -11.70 1.66 1.16
C GLU A 144 -11.30 0.47 2.03
N ILE A 145 -10.06 0.02 1.90
CA ILE A 145 -9.49 -1.09 2.66
C ILE A 145 -8.19 -0.68 3.33
N ARG A 146 -7.87 -1.35 4.45
CA ARG A 146 -6.58 -1.27 5.13
C ARG A 146 -6.06 -2.65 5.52
N PRO A 147 -4.74 -2.86 5.63
CA PRO A 147 -4.19 -4.11 6.13
C PRO A 147 -4.78 -4.49 7.51
N ALA A 148 -5.07 -5.78 7.69
CA ALA A 148 -5.81 -6.32 8.85
C ALA A 148 -4.96 -6.65 10.10
#